data_AF-A0A196S3L3-F1
#
_entry.id   AF-A0A196S3L3-F1
#
_cell.length_a   1.000
_cell.length_b   1.000
_cell.length_c   1.000
_cell.angle_alpha   90.00
_cell.angle_beta   90.00
_cell.angle_gamma   90.00
#
_symmetry.space_group_name_H-M   'P 1'
#
loop_
_entity.id
_entity.type
_entity.pdbx_description
1 polymer ?
#
loop_
_entity_poly.entity_id
_entity_poly.type
_entity_poly.pdbx_seq_one_letter_code
_entity_poly.pdbx_strand_id
1 'polypeptide(L)'
;ESYYWLVDQLNVWRAYVWEFGRLNITNTVMSKRKLKYMVMNHIVHGWDDPRMPTIKGLRRRGYTADAINAFCADISVTRTTMTTIDWSRLEHFVKEDLDGKAPRAFAVLRPVRVVLTNKPEDFFTVVKAPLFPKDPAKGERELPYQRVLFVDRDDVKLEDEPKFLGFAPGRIVSLKYADVVRCDEVVCDEKGEVREVRCTVLSEEEAKDATANKKRKLGSMHWLAGAKLGEEPARAEVRLYNHLFLEEDPSVLDDWVAHINKDSEIVIGSAMIEQSLVSKKVEDHVQFERLGYFVVDKDSRNDRIVYNRTCSLKSN
;
A
#
# COMPACT_ATOMS: atom_id res chain seq x y z
N GLU A 1 -27.83 -29.43 24.22
CA GLU A 1 -28.51 -30.43 25.09
C GLU A 1 -27.60 -30.98 26.17
N SER A 2 -26.42 -31.51 25.83
CA SER A 2 -25.42 -32.00 26.81
C SER A 2 -25.03 -30.98 27.89
N TYR A 3 -24.85 -29.71 27.53
CA TYR A 3 -24.59 -28.64 28.50
C TYR A 3 -25.70 -28.51 29.56
N TYR A 4 -26.97 -28.46 29.12
CA TYR A 4 -28.09 -28.30 30.03
C TYR A 4 -28.31 -29.52 30.92
N TRP A 5 -28.12 -30.73 30.38
CA TRP A 5 -28.16 -31.96 31.18
C TRP A 5 -27.15 -31.93 32.33
N LEU A 6 -25.90 -31.52 32.09
CA LEU A 6 -24.87 -31.46 33.13
C LEU A 6 -25.22 -30.43 34.22
N VAL A 7 -25.71 -29.25 33.81
CA VAL A 7 -26.16 -28.19 34.73
C VAL A 7 -27.29 -28.70 35.63
N ASP A 8 -28.27 -29.41 35.06
CA ASP A 8 -29.41 -29.96 35.79
C ASP A 8 -28.97 -31.08 36.75
N GLN A 9 -28.04 -31.97 36.33
CA GLN A 9 -27.50 -33.03 37.21
C GLN A 9 -26.71 -32.48 38.40
N LEU A 10 -25.96 -31.39 38.20
CA LEU A 10 -25.17 -30.77 39.26
C LEU A 10 -26.00 -29.83 40.15
N ASN A 11 -27.28 -29.60 39.82
CA ASN A 11 -28.18 -28.67 40.50
C ASN A 11 -27.56 -27.27 40.69
N VAL A 12 -26.88 -26.77 39.65
CA VAL A 12 -26.24 -25.45 39.64
C VAL A 12 -27.06 -24.43 38.85
N TRP A 13 -26.76 -23.15 39.03
CA TRP A 13 -27.46 -22.07 38.30
C TRP A 13 -27.40 -22.27 36.79
N ARG A 14 -28.57 -22.23 36.15
CA ARG A 14 -28.71 -22.45 34.70
C ARG A 14 -28.44 -21.17 33.91
N ALA A 15 -27.18 -20.99 33.50
CA ALA A 15 -26.84 -19.98 32.51
C ALA A 15 -27.37 -20.36 31.12
N TYR A 16 -28.00 -19.40 30.43
CA TYR A 16 -28.51 -19.57 29.08
C TYR A 16 -27.38 -19.46 28.05
N VAL A 17 -27.31 -20.42 27.14
CA VAL A 17 -26.34 -20.45 26.05
C VAL A 17 -27.02 -19.96 24.77
N TRP A 18 -26.42 -18.95 24.15
CA TRP A 18 -26.80 -18.44 22.84
C TRP A 18 -25.67 -18.70 21.85
N GLU A 19 -26.03 -19.15 20.67
CA GLU A 19 -25.11 -19.48 19.60
C GLU A 19 -25.23 -18.48 18.46
N PHE A 20 -24.12 -18.17 17.82
CA PHE A 20 -24.06 -17.31 16.65
C PHE A 20 -23.14 -17.91 15.59
N GLY A 21 -23.35 -17.46 14.35
CA GLY A 21 -22.56 -17.87 13.19
C GLY A 21 -21.09 -17.52 13.34
N ARG A 22 -20.22 -18.44 12.94
CA ARG A 22 -18.78 -18.17 12.92
C ARG A 22 -18.43 -17.31 11.70
N LEU A 23 -17.62 -16.28 11.91
CA LEU A 23 -17.00 -15.51 10.85
C LEU A 23 -15.98 -16.36 10.07
N ASN A 24 -16.14 -16.40 8.75
CA ASN A 24 -15.11 -16.80 7.80
C ASN A 24 -14.81 -15.63 6.86
N ILE A 25 -13.57 -15.55 6.39
CA ILE A 25 -13.15 -14.53 5.42
C ILE A 25 -12.61 -15.25 4.18
N THR A 26 -12.88 -14.70 3.00
CA THR A 26 -12.36 -15.23 1.73
C THR A 26 -10.82 -15.18 1.67
N ASN A 27 -10.24 -16.05 0.85
CA ASN A 27 -8.80 -16.13 0.55
C ASN A 27 -7.90 -16.33 1.79
N THR A 28 -8.46 -16.88 2.87
CA THR A 28 -7.73 -17.19 4.10
C THR A 28 -8.29 -18.44 4.79
N VAL A 29 -7.58 -18.91 5.80
CA VAL A 29 -7.99 -20.08 6.61
C VAL A 29 -8.11 -19.71 8.07
N MET A 30 -9.23 -20.04 8.71
CA MET A 30 -9.47 -19.73 10.12
C MET A 30 -9.26 -20.94 11.05
N SER A 31 -8.96 -22.12 10.49
CA SER A 31 -8.74 -23.35 11.26
C SER A 31 -7.40 -23.30 12.01
N LYS A 32 -7.42 -23.46 13.34
CA LYS A 32 -6.21 -23.53 14.17
C LYS A 32 -5.22 -24.60 13.70
N ARG A 33 -5.72 -25.72 13.17
CA ARG A 33 -4.88 -26.80 12.60
C ARG A 33 -4.13 -26.32 11.36
N LYS A 34 -4.83 -25.68 10.41
CA LYS A 34 -4.23 -25.13 9.17
C LYS A 34 -3.26 -23.98 9.50
N LEU A 35 -3.63 -23.06 10.38
CA LEU A 35 -2.76 -21.97 10.85
C LEU A 35 -1.47 -22.50 11.51
N LYS A 36 -1.59 -23.48 12.40
CA LYS A 36 -0.43 -24.11 13.05
C LYS A 36 0.48 -24.80 12.03
N TYR A 37 -0.10 -25.47 11.03
CA TYR A 37 0.66 -26.09 9.95
C TYR A 37 1.50 -25.07 9.18
N MET A 38 0.94 -23.91 8.82
CA MET A 38 1.69 -22.86 8.10
C MET A 38 2.87 -22.32 8.91
N VAL A 39 2.69 -22.15 10.22
CA VAL A 39 3.76 -21.69 11.11
C VAL A 39 4.84 -22.76 11.28
N MET A 40 4.46 -24.02 11.51
CA MET A 40 5.43 -25.11 11.74
C MET A 40 6.24 -25.47 10.50
N ASN A 41 5.68 -25.29 9.30
CA ASN A 41 6.36 -25.59 8.05
C ASN A 41 6.99 -24.34 7.40
N HIS A 42 7.12 -23.24 8.13
CA HIS A 42 7.75 -22.00 7.66
C HIS A 42 7.17 -21.43 6.36
N ILE A 43 5.89 -21.67 6.10
CA ILE A 43 5.16 -21.06 4.97
C ILE A 43 4.95 -19.56 5.25
N VAL A 44 4.76 -19.22 6.52
CA VAL A 44 4.68 -17.85 7.03
C VAL A 44 5.78 -17.64 8.08
N HIS A 45 6.15 -16.38 8.33
CA HIS A 45 7.21 -16.01 9.27
C HIS A 45 6.88 -16.36 10.73
N GLY A 46 5.60 -16.51 11.06
CA GLY A 46 5.14 -16.83 12.41
C GLY A 46 3.65 -16.52 12.63
N TRP A 47 3.23 -16.55 13.90
CA TRP A 47 1.84 -16.25 14.28
C TRP A 47 1.44 -14.79 14.07
N ASP A 48 2.41 -13.90 13.98
CA ASP A 48 2.24 -12.47 13.75
C ASP A 48 2.63 -12.04 12.34
N ASP A 49 2.80 -12.99 11.41
CA ASP A 49 3.01 -12.68 9.99
C ASP A 49 1.84 -11.83 9.44
N PRO A 50 2.10 -10.73 8.72
CA PRO A 50 1.05 -9.85 8.17
C PRO A 50 0.03 -10.54 7.24
N ARG A 51 0.36 -11.70 6.67
CA ARG A 51 -0.55 -12.49 5.83
C ARG A 51 -1.53 -13.35 6.66
N MET A 52 -1.25 -13.54 7.95
CA MET A 52 -2.06 -14.38 8.82
C MET A 52 -3.31 -13.65 9.30
N PRO A 53 -4.49 -14.32 9.34
CA PRO A 53 -5.74 -13.73 9.84
C PRO A 53 -5.80 -13.68 11.39
N THR A 54 -4.64 -13.66 12.05
CA THR A 54 -4.56 -13.54 13.51
C THR A 54 -4.62 -12.07 13.88
N ILE A 55 -5.10 -11.75 15.09
CA ILE A 55 -5.08 -10.36 15.58
C ILE A 55 -3.66 -9.79 15.61
N LYS A 56 -2.65 -10.61 15.92
CA LYS A 56 -1.24 -10.20 15.88
C LYS A 56 -0.77 -9.91 14.45
N GLY A 57 -1.12 -10.76 13.48
CA GLY A 57 -0.78 -10.58 12.07
C GLY A 57 -1.45 -9.33 11.49
N LEU A 58 -2.75 -9.15 11.74
CA LEU A 58 -3.50 -7.96 11.33
C LEU A 58 -2.91 -6.68 11.95
N ARG A 59 -2.58 -6.67 13.25
CA ARG A 59 -1.90 -5.53 13.89
C ARG A 59 -0.56 -5.22 13.21
N ARG A 60 0.28 -6.24 12.98
CA ARG A 60 1.58 -6.07 12.31
C ARG A 60 1.44 -5.62 10.85
N ARG A 61 0.37 -6.03 10.16
CA ARG A 61 0.00 -5.54 8.82
C ARG A 61 -0.43 -4.07 8.83
N GLY A 62 -0.82 -3.53 9.98
CA GLY A 62 -1.27 -2.15 10.14
C GLY A 62 -2.78 -1.97 10.22
N TYR A 63 -3.54 -3.03 10.52
CA TYR A 63 -4.94 -2.88 10.90
C TYR A 63 -5.03 -2.29 12.29
N THR A 64 -5.87 -1.26 12.42
CA THR A 64 -6.17 -0.62 13.70
C THR A 64 -7.26 -1.39 14.44
N ALA A 65 -7.29 -1.24 15.77
CA ALA A 65 -8.37 -1.79 16.57
C ALA A 65 -9.73 -1.21 16.15
N ASP A 66 -9.78 0.09 15.85
CA ASP A 66 -10.97 0.79 15.41
C ASP A 66 -11.53 0.19 14.12
N ALA A 67 -10.68 -0.06 13.11
CA ALA A 67 -11.09 -0.68 11.85
C ALA A 67 -11.65 -2.10 12.06
N ILE A 68 -11.01 -2.92 12.90
CA ILE A 68 -11.48 -4.28 13.19
C ILE A 68 -12.82 -4.24 13.94
N ASN A 69 -12.97 -3.35 14.91
CA ASN A 69 -14.21 -3.20 15.67
C ASN A 69 -15.36 -2.69 14.77
N ALA A 70 -15.08 -1.73 13.89
CA ALA A 70 -16.05 -1.24 12.91
C ALA A 70 -16.49 -2.34 11.95
N PHE A 71 -15.55 -3.14 11.43
CA PHE A 71 -15.85 -4.31 10.62
C PHE A 71 -16.75 -5.32 11.35
N CYS A 72 -16.41 -5.66 12.60
CA CYS A 72 -17.21 -6.56 13.42
C CYS A 72 -18.63 -6.02 13.69
N ALA A 73 -18.78 -4.71 13.90
CA ALA A 73 -20.07 -4.07 14.10
C ALA A 73 -20.93 -4.12 12.82
N ASP A 74 -20.32 -3.89 11.66
CA ASP A 74 -20.99 -3.87 10.36
C ASP A 74 -21.48 -5.25 9.92
N ILE A 75 -20.67 -6.31 10.05
CA ILE A 75 -21.11 -7.67 9.68
C ILE A 75 -22.26 -8.17 10.56
N SER A 76 -22.43 -7.59 11.76
CA SER A 76 -23.45 -7.95 12.74
C SER A 76 -23.41 -9.42 13.18
N VAL A 77 -24.25 -9.77 14.16
CA VAL A 77 -24.34 -11.13 14.70
C VAL A 77 -25.61 -11.79 14.17
N THR A 78 -25.46 -12.88 13.41
CA THR A 78 -26.59 -13.66 12.89
C THR A 78 -26.50 -15.12 13.34
N ARG A 79 -27.63 -15.83 13.30
CA ARG A 79 -27.69 -17.28 13.61
C ARG A 79 -27.32 -18.16 12.42
N THR A 80 -27.07 -17.58 11.24
CA THR A 80 -26.65 -18.31 10.05
C THR A 80 -25.29 -18.93 10.30
N THR A 81 -25.19 -20.24 10.13
CA THR A 81 -24.08 -21.06 10.64
C THR A 81 -22.71 -20.68 10.07
N MET A 82 -22.66 -20.19 8.82
CA MET A 82 -21.44 -19.71 8.18
C MET A 82 -21.71 -18.42 7.39
N THR A 83 -21.10 -17.32 7.83
CA THR A 83 -21.03 -16.08 7.05
C THR A 83 -19.59 -15.95 6.53
N THR A 84 -19.40 -16.28 5.26
CA THR A 84 -18.15 -15.99 4.55
C THR A 84 -18.24 -14.57 4.04
N ILE A 85 -17.36 -13.71 4.56
CA ILE A 85 -17.30 -12.29 4.22
C ILE A 85 -16.09 -12.08 3.33
N ASP A 86 -16.26 -11.24 2.30
CA ASP A 86 -15.16 -10.94 1.41
C ASP A 86 -14.05 -10.13 2.11
N TRP A 87 -12.79 -10.46 1.83
CA TRP A 87 -11.63 -9.77 2.38
C TRP A 87 -11.64 -8.26 2.08
N SER A 88 -12.16 -7.85 0.92
CA SER A 88 -12.26 -6.43 0.56
C SER A 88 -13.13 -5.62 1.52
N ARG A 89 -14.11 -6.24 2.20
CA ARG A 89 -14.93 -5.58 3.22
C ARG A 89 -14.10 -5.24 4.46
N LEU A 90 -13.18 -6.12 4.86
CA LEU A 90 -12.22 -5.82 5.92
C LEU A 90 -11.25 -4.72 5.48
N GLU A 91 -10.79 -4.73 4.22
CA GLU A 91 -9.96 -3.65 3.67
C GLU A 91 -10.68 -2.30 3.59
N HIS A 92 -11.99 -2.29 3.38
CA HIS A 92 -12.78 -1.07 3.36
C HIS A 92 -12.69 -0.31 4.68
N PHE A 93 -12.93 -0.99 5.82
CA PHE A 93 -12.90 -0.36 7.14
C PHE A 93 -11.51 0.16 7.52
N VAL A 94 -10.43 -0.54 7.14
CA VAL A 94 -9.08 -0.01 7.42
C VAL A 94 -8.74 1.18 6.53
N LYS A 95 -9.22 1.22 5.27
CA LYS A 95 -9.05 2.40 4.39
C LYS A 95 -9.79 3.61 4.95
N GLU A 96 -11.03 3.42 5.41
CA GLU A 96 -11.84 4.48 5.99
C GLU A 96 -11.18 5.04 7.27
N ASP A 97 -10.72 4.15 8.15
CA ASP A 97 -10.06 4.54 9.39
C ASP A 97 -8.75 5.30 9.14
N LEU A 98 -7.92 4.81 8.21
CA LEU A 98 -6.61 5.39 7.92
C LEU A 98 -6.67 6.66 7.06
N ASP A 99 -7.74 6.89 6.28
CA ASP A 99 -7.84 8.08 5.42
C ASP A 99 -7.76 9.39 6.21
N GLY A 100 -8.32 9.42 7.43
CA GLY A 100 -8.28 10.59 8.32
C GLY A 100 -7.07 10.65 9.26
N LYS A 101 -6.33 9.55 9.41
CA LYS A 101 -5.26 9.37 10.42
C LYS A 101 -3.86 9.30 9.82
N ALA A 102 -3.70 8.73 8.63
CA ALA A 102 -2.40 8.52 8.00
C ALA A 102 -1.97 9.76 7.18
N PRO A 103 -0.82 10.39 7.50
CA PRO A 103 -0.26 11.46 6.68
C PRO A 103 0.17 10.92 5.31
N ARG A 104 0.03 11.76 4.28
CA ARG A 104 0.45 11.45 2.92
C ARG A 104 1.95 11.67 2.77
N ALA A 105 2.58 10.78 2.03
CA ALA A 105 3.98 10.87 1.64
C ALA A 105 4.20 10.21 0.27
N PHE A 106 5.33 10.49 -0.34
CA PHE A 106 5.81 9.86 -1.55
C PHE A 106 6.78 8.73 -1.21
N ALA A 107 6.60 7.63 -1.93
CA ALA A 107 7.53 6.52 -1.98
C ALA A 107 7.53 6.01 -3.41
N VAL A 108 8.70 5.70 -3.93
CA VAL A 108 8.91 5.15 -5.27
C VAL A 108 9.44 3.72 -5.08
N LEU A 109 8.65 2.72 -5.47
CA LEU A 109 8.98 1.33 -5.18
C LEU A 109 10.03 0.80 -6.16
N ARG A 110 9.88 1.13 -7.44
CA ARG A 110 10.82 0.76 -8.50
C ARG A 110 11.38 2.03 -9.16
N PRO A 111 12.48 2.60 -8.65
CA PRO A 111 12.92 3.91 -9.09
C PRO A 111 13.46 3.93 -10.52
N VAL A 112 12.93 4.85 -11.33
CA VAL A 112 13.46 5.26 -12.64
C VAL A 112 13.87 6.72 -12.56
N ARG A 113 15.07 7.02 -13.05
CA ARG A 113 15.62 8.37 -13.07
C ARG A 113 14.88 9.23 -14.10
N VAL A 114 14.50 10.44 -13.71
CA VAL A 114 13.91 11.46 -14.59
C VAL A 114 14.80 12.69 -14.58
N VAL A 115 15.14 13.23 -15.75
CA VAL A 115 15.98 14.43 -15.90
C VAL A 115 15.18 15.54 -16.56
N LEU A 116 15.06 16.67 -15.87
CA LEU A 116 14.42 17.89 -16.39
C LEU A 116 15.40 18.68 -17.25
N THR A 117 15.34 18.50 -18.57
CA THR A 117 16.37 18.95 -19.53
C THR A 117 16.58 20.46 -19.58
N ASN A 118 15.51 21.24 -19.34
CA ASN A 118 15.51 22.70 -19.39
C ASN A 118 15.70 23.39 -18.03
N LYS A 119 15.96 22.65 -16.94
CA LYS A 119 16.35 23.22 -15.64
C LYS A 119 17.88 23.23 -15.51
N PRO A 120 18.52 24.24 -14.91
CA PRO A 120 19.97 24.24 -14.74
C PRO A 120 20.43 23.10 -13.80
N GLU A 121 21.69 22.70 -13.88
CA GLU A 121 22.21 21.56 -13.11
C GLU A 121 22.18 21.78 -11.60
N ASP A 122 22.28 23.03 -11.16
CA ASP A 122 22.21 23.48 -9.78
C ASP A 122 20.78 23.82 -9.31
N PHE A 123 19.77 23.54 -10.13
CA PHE A 123 18.38 23.79 -9.78
C PHE A 123 17.96 22.99 -8.55
N PHE A 124 17.61 23.71 -7.48
CA PHE A 124 17.07 23.18 -6.25
C PHE A 124 16.02 24.14 -5.69
N THR A 125 14.85 23.62 -5.35
CA THR A 125 13.79 24.34 -4.65
C THR A 125 13.01 23.37 -3.76
N VAL A 126 12.08 23.89 -2.97
CA VAL A 126 11.23 23.10 -2.07
C VAL A 126 9.78 23.36 -2.41
N VAL A 127 9.05 22.29 -2.69
CA VAL A 127 7.61 22.29 -2.94
C VAL A 127 6.88 21.95 -1.65
N LYS A 128 5.80 22.67 -1.34
CA LYS A 128 4.95 22.35 -0.20
C LYS A 128 3.78 21.48 -0.63
N ALA A 129 3.52 20.43 0.14
CA ALA A 129 2.41 19.51 -0.09
C ALA A 129 1.63 19.27 1.21
N PRO A 130 0.29 19.19 1.18
CA PRO A 130 -0.50 18.93 2.38
C PRO A 130 -0.26 17.50 2.90
N LEU A 131 -0.13 17.34 4.22
CA LEU A 131 -0.10 16.02 4.85
C LEU A 131 -1.46 15.31 4.74
N PHE A 132 -2.55 16.08 4.70
CA PHE A 132 -3.92 15.59 4.57
C PHE A 132 -4.67 16.43 3.53
N PRO A 133 -4.82 15.96 2.27
CA PRO A 133 -5.45 16.74 1.21
C PRO A 133 -6.89 17.17 1.51
N LYS A 134 -7.65 16.38 2.28
CA LYS A 134 -9.02 16.72 2.70
C LYS A 134 -9.08 17.72 3.86
N ASP A 135 -7.97 17.89 4.59
CA ASP A 135 -7.89 18.76 5.77
C ASP A 135 -6.50 19.41 5.84
N PRO A 136 -6.24 20.45 5.02
CA PRO A 136 -4.94 21.11 4.97
C PRO A 136 -4.50 21.74 6.30
N ALA A 137 -5.43 22.00 7.23
CA ALA A 137 -5.12 22.54 8.55
C ALA A 137 -4.28 21.58 9.41
N LYS A 138 -4.26 20.28 9.07
CA LYS A 138 -3.41 19.25 9.73
C LYS A 138 -1.94 19.32 9.34
N GLY A 139 -1.55 20.31 8.54
CA GLY A 139 -0.16 20.64 8.25
C GLY A 139 0.29 20.22 6.86
N GLU A 140 1.52 20.63 6.56
CA GLU A 140 2.17 20.46 5.26
C GLU A 140 3.52 19.76 5.44
N ARG A 141 4.04 19.22 4.34
CA ARG A 141 5.38 18.67 4.22
C ARG A 141 6.13 19.37 3.10
N GLU A 142 7.44 19.39 3.24
CA GLU A 142 8.36 19.97 2.28
C GLU A 142 8.96 18.86 1.41
N LEU A 143 8.89 19.05 0.10
CA LEU A 143 9.37 18.14 -0.93
C LEU A 143 10.52 18.81 -1.69
N PRO A 144 11.77 18.37 -1.50
CA PRO A 144 12.89 18.82 -2.32
C PRO A 144 12.58 18.57 -3.79
N TYR A 145 12.83 19.56 -4.65
CA TYR A 145 12.60 19.49 -6.09
C TYR A 145 13.85 19.98 -6.81
N GLN A 146 14.39 19.15 -7.70
CA GLN A 146 15.66 19.38 -8.37
C GLN A 146 15.62 18.89 -9.83
N ARG A 147 16.69 19.13 -10.59
CA ARG A 147 16.78 18.70 -11.99
C ARG A 147 16.61 17.18 -12.18
N VAL A 148 17.12 16.38 -11.24
CA VAL A 148 17.08 14.91 -11.27
C VAL A 148 16.07 14.39 -10.24
N LEU A 149 15.03 13.73 -10.72
CA LEU A 149 13.97 13.14 -9.92
C LEU A 149 13.92 11.63 -10.12
N PHE A 150 13.14 10.95 -9.30
CA PHE A 150 12.85 9.53 -9.40
C PHE A 150 11.35 9.31 -9.41
N VAL A 151 10.87 8.43 -10.29
CA VAL A 151 9.47 8.03 -10.41
C VAL A 151 9.37 6.52 -10.45
N ASP A 152 8.17 5.96 -10.29
CA ASP A 152 7.99 4.52 -10.32
C ASP A 152 8.09 3.98 -11.77
N ARG A 153 8.73 2.81 -11.93
CA ARG A 153 8.88 2.12 -13.21
C ARG A 153 7.54 1.84 -13.88
N ASP A 154 6.52 1.57 -13.08
CA ASP A 154 5.15 1.32 -13.55
C ASP A 154 4.51 2.56 -14.16
N ASP A 155 5.03 3.74 -13.85
CA ASP A 155 4.62 5.02 -14.42
C ASP A 155 5.37 5.37 -15.70
N VAL A 156 6.23 4.49 -16.24
CA VAL A 156 7.00 4.73 -17.47
C VAL A 156 6.76 3.63 -18.52
N LYS A 157 6.47 4.03 -19.76
CA LYS A 157 6.35 3.13 -20.92
C LYS A 157 7.22 3.59 -22.08
N LEU A 158 7.67 2.62 -22.88
CA LEU A 158 8.47 2.87 -24.09
C LEU A 158 7.62 3.45 -25.22
N GLU A 159 6.35 3.04 -25.28
CA GLU A 159 5.40 3.48 -26.30
C GLU A 159 4.15 4.08 -25.66
N ASP A 160 3.55 5.06 -26.35
CA ASP A 160 2.31 5.68 -25.92
C ASP A 160 1.14 4.69 -26.05
N GLU A 161 0.31 4.61 -25.00
CA GLU A 161 -0.90 3.80 -25.00
C GLU A 161 -2.14 4.65 -24.67
N PRO A 162 -3.29 4.44 -25.34
CA PRO A 162 -4.46 5.32 -25.20
C PRO A 162 -4.96 5.56 -23.77
N LYS A 163 -4.85 4.56 -22.89
CA LYS A 163 -5.32 4.60 -21.50
C LYS A 163 -4.22 4.86 -20.47
N PHE A 164 -2.96 4.90 -20.90
CA PHE A 164 -1.84 5.12 -20.00
C PHE A 164 -1.76 6.61 -19.62
N LEU A 165 -1.47 6.89 -18.35
CA LEU A 165 -1.42 8.26 -17.83
C LEU A 165 -0.01 8.68 -17.40
N GLY A 166 0.96 7.77 -17.42
CA GLY A 166 2.35 8.04 -17.02
C GLY A 166 3.22 8.60 -18.15
N PHE A 167 4.53 8.48 -17.97
CA PHE A 167 5.57 8.92 -18.90
C PHE A 167 5.66 7.98 -20.09
N ALA A 168 5.40 8.50 -21.28
CA ALA A 168 5.69 7.87 -22.55
C ALA A 168 6.12 8.97 -23.53
N PRO A 169 6.94 8.67 -24.55
CA PRO A 169 7.43 9.69 -25.49
C PRO A 169 6.29 10.55 -26.07
N GLY A 170 6.45 11.87 -25.97
CA GLY A 170 5.47 12.87 -26.41
C GLY A 170 4.32 13.13 -25.44
N ARG A 171 4.13 12.34 -24.38
CA ARG A 171 3.07 12.60 -23.39
C ARG A 171 3.45 13.72 -22.43
N ILE A 172 2.42 14.45 -22.03
CA ILE A 172 2.47 15.44 -20.95
C ILE A 172 1.96 14.76 -19.67
N VAL A 173 2.66 15.00 -18.56
CA VAL A 173 2.40 14.42 -17.25
C VAL A 173 2.54 15.51 -16.19
N SER A 174 1.65 15.54 -15.20
CA SER A 174 1.79 16.42 -14.03
C SER A 174 2.63 15.72 -12.97
N LEU A 175 3.73 16.36 -12.56
CA LEU A 175 4.42 16.00 -11.33
C LEU A 175 3.58 16.53 -10.17
N LYS A 176 3.13 15.63 -9.30
CA LYS A 176 2.17 15.99 -8.26
C LYS A 176 2.76 17.06 -7.33
N TYR A 177 2.00 18.14 -7.10
CA TYR A 177 2.39 19.35 -6.36
C TYR A 177 3.49 20.22 -7.00
N ALA A 178 4.05 19.84 -8.15
CA ALA A 178 5.14 20.55 -8.81
C ALA A 178 4.76 20.93 -10.25
N ASP A 179 5.72 20.88 -11.17
CA ASP A 179 5.56 21.29 -12.56
C ASP A 179 4.78 20.27 -13.42
N VAL A 180 4.25 20.74 -14.55
CA VAL A 180 3.78 19.88 -15.64
C VAL A 180 4.93 19.70 -16.64
N VAL A 181 5.19 18.46 -17.03
CA VAL A 181 6.35 18.10 -17.86
C VAL A 181 5.92 17.33 -19.09
N ARG A 182 6.64 17.51 -20.20
CA ARG A 182 6.53 16.67 -21.39
C ARG A 182 7.67 15.65 -21.38
N CYS A 183 7.33 14.37 -21.52
CA CYS A 183 8.29 13.30 -21.70
C CYS A 183 8.81 13.34 -23.15
N ASP A 184 10.06 13.75 -23.34
CA ASP A 184 10.65 13.86 -24.68
C ASP A 184 11.26 12.53 -25.13
N GLU A 185 11.93 11.82 -24.22
CA GLU A 185 12.65 10.58 -24.54
C GLU A 185 12.63 9.60 -23.35
N VAL A 186 12.49 8.31 -23.64
CA VAL A 186 12.69 7.22 -22.68
C VAL A 186 13.91 6.42 -23.14
N VAL A 187 14.96 6.43 -22.32
CA VAL A 187 16.26 5.83 -22.61
C VAL A 187 16.34 4.45 -21.99
N CYS A 188 16.64 3.43 -22.80
CA CYS A 188 16.91 2.07 -22.36
C CYS A 188 18.40 1.81 -22.14
N ASP A 189 18.71 0.81 -21.32
CA ASP A 189 20.02 0.18 -21.26
C ASP A 189 20.24 -0.85 -22.39
N GLU A 190 21.42 -1.47 -22.42
CA GLU A 190 21.80 -2.49 -23.40
C GLU A 190 20.90 -3.75 -23.36
N LYS A 191 20.16 -3.96 -22.26
CA LYS A 191 19.24 -5.08 -22.09
C LYS A 191 17.80 -4.72 -22.46
N GLY A 192 17.56 -3.48 -22.90
CA GLY A 192 16.23 -2.97 -23.23
C GLY A 192 15.42 -2.46 -22.04
N GLU A 193 16.01 -2.41 -20.83
CA GLU A 193 15.33 -1.93 -19.64
C GLU A 193 15.39 -0.41 -19.53
N VAL A 194 14.30 0.22 -19.09
CA VAL A 194 14.22 1.67 -18.94
C VAL A 194 15.17 2.14 -17.85
N ARG A 195 16.11 3.00 -18.24
CA ARG A 195 17.15 3.56 -17.36
C ARG A 195 16.85 5.00 -16.96
N GLU A 196 16.43 5.82 -17.91
CA GLU A 196 16.26 7.26 -17.73
C GLU A 196 15.12 7.78 -18.58
N VAL A 197 14.37 8.74 -18.05
CA VAL A 197 13.38 9.53 -18.79
C VAL A 197 13.85 10.97 -18.86
N ARG A 198 13.82 11.57 -20.04
CA ARG A 198 14.16 12.98 -20.23
C ARG A 198 12.89 13.76 -20.48
N CYS A 199 12.69 14.79 -19.68
CA CYS A 199 11.49 15.60 -19.71
C CYS A 199 11.82 17.08 -19.82
N THR A 200 10.99 17.82 -20.56
CA THR A 200 11.01 19.28 -20.59
C THR A 200 9.88 19.81 -19.72
N VAL A 201 10.20 20.73 -18.80
CA VAL A 201 9.19 21.45 -18.01
C VAL A 201 8.46 22.43 -18.93
N LEU A 202 7.13 22.37 -18.93
CA LEU A 202 6.30 23.27 -19.74
C LEU A 202 6.22 24.67 -19.12
N SER A 203 6.01 25.68 -19.97
CA SER A 203 5.65 27.03 -19.51
C SER A 203 4.26 27.03 -18.84
N GLU A 204 3.94 28.07 -18.06
CA GLU A 204 2.63 28.18 -17.41
C GLU A 204 1.46 28.16 -18.40
N GLU A 205 1.62 28.77 -19.57
CA GLU A 205 0.58 28.81 -20.61
C GLU A 205 0.35 27.42 -21.21
N GLU A 206 1.43 26.72 -21.57
CA GLU A 206 1.37 25.34 -22.07
C GLU A 206 0.80 24.37 -21.02
N ALA A 207 1.17 24.54 -19.75
CA ALA A 207 0.65 23.73 -18.66
C ALA A 207 -0.86 23.96 -18.44
N LYS A 208 -1.32 25.22 -18.53
CA LYS A 208 -2.75 25.56 -18.46
C LYS A 208 -3.52 24.95 -19.62
N ASP A 209 -2.99 25.05 -20.85
CA ASP A 209 -3.64 24.49 -22.04
C ASP A 209 -3.69 22.95 -21.97
N ALA A 210 -2.59 22.30 -21.56
CA ALA A 210 -2.55 20.85 -21.35
C ALA A 210 -3.54 20.37 -20.27
N THR A 211 -3.74 21.17 -19.22
CA THR A 211 -4.69 20.85 -18.14
C THR A 211 -6.14 21.10 -18.56
N ALA A 212 -6.39 22.13 -19.37
CA ALA A 212 -7.72 22.47 -19.89
C ALA A 212 -8.18 21.52 -21.01
N ASN A 213 -7.24 20.83 -21.67
CA ASN A 213 -7.53 19.94 -22.77
C ASN A 213 -8.33 18.71 -22.34
N LYS A 214 -9.64 18.74 -22.62
CA LYS A 214 -10.57 17.63 -22.29
C LYS A 214 -10.36 16.36 -23.10
N LYS A 215 -9.57 16.38 -24.19
CA LYS A 215 -9.37 15.20 -25.06
C LYS A 215 -8.46 14.15 -24.44
N ARG A 216 -7.56 14.53 -23.53
CA ARG A 216 -6.62 13.61 -22.86
C ARG A 216 -6.51 13.97 -21.39
N LYS A 217 -6.88 13.04 -20.50
CA LYS A 217 -6.72 13.22 -19.06
C LYS A 217 -5.24 13.28 -18.71
N LEU A 218 -4.83 14.30 -17.97
CA LEU A 218 -3.47 14.44 -17.48
C LEU A 218 -3.25 13.50 -16.28
N GLY A 219 -2.21 12.67 -16.35
CA GLY A 219 -1.79 11.86 -15.21
C GLY A 219 -1.08 12.72 -14.17
N SER A 220 -1.32 12.45 -12.89
CA SER A 220 -0.58 13.05 -11.78
C SER A 220 0.30 11.97 -11.16
N MET A 221 1.62 12.09 -11.32
CA MET A 221 2.59 11.10 -10.87
C MET A 221 3.28 11.59 -9.59
N HIS A 222 3.44 10.67 -8.63
CA HIS A 222 4.31 10.91 -7.49
C HIS A 222 5.77 10.83 -7.95
N TRP A 223 6.65 11.52 -7.25
CA TRP A 223 8.06 11.64 -7.61
C TRP A 223 8.88 11.90 -6.35
N LEU A 224 10.18 11.65 -6.40
CA LEU A 224 11.11 11.91 -5.30
C LEU A 224 12.40 12.56 -5.80
N ALA A 225 13.03 13.33 -4.93
CA ALA A 225 14.39 13.83 -5.09
C ALA A 225 15.19 13.61 -3.80
N GLY A 226 16.51 13.72 -3.89
CA GLY A 226 17.36 13.74 -2.70
C GLY A 226 17.07 14.94 -1.80
N ALA A 227 17.38 14.79 -0.51
CA ALA A 227 17.18 15.86 0.48
C ALA A 227 18.05 17.09 0.19
N LYS A 228 19.19 16.90 -0.48
CA LYS A 228 20.08 17.96 -0.95
C LYS A 228 20.36 17.79 -2.42
N LEU A 229 20.78 18.89 -3.05
CA LEU A 229 21.17 18.92 -4.46
C LEU A 229 22.19 17.82 -4.78
N GLY A 230 21.82 16.94 -5.72
CA GLY A 230 22.69 15.86 -6.21
C GLY A 230 22.70 14.59 -5.37
N GLU A 231 22.04 14.56 -4.21
CA GLU A 231 21.86 13.33 -3.42
C GLU A 231 20.71 12.47 -3.99
N GLU A 232 20.74 11.17 -3.71
CA GLU A 232 19.59 10.28 -3.94
C GLU A 232 18.61 10.34 -2.75
N PRO A 233 17.32 10.00 -2.95
CA PRO A 233 16.37 9.85 -1.85
C PRO A 233 16.81 8.76 -0.85
N ALA A 234 16.29 8.85 0.37
CA ALA A 234 16.48 7.81 1.37
C ALA A 234 15.88 6.47 0.91
N ARG A 235 16.44 5.37 1.41
CA ARG A 235 16.03 4.01 1.03
C ARG A 235 15.29 3.30 2.15
N ALA A 236 14.36 2.43 1.77
CA ALA A 236 13.61 1.57 2.68
C ALA A 236 13.32 0.19 2.06
N GLU A 237 13.10 -0.78 2.92
CA GLU A 237 12.49 -2.05 2.53
C GLU A 237 10.97 -1.88 2.56
N VAL A 238 10.28 -2.17 1.46
CA VAL A 238 8.82 -2.14 1.39
C VAL A 238 8.30 -3.54 1.11
N ARG A 239 7.42 -4.05 1.96
CA ARG A 239 6.79 -5.37 1.83
C ARG A 239 5.35 -5.21 1.36
N LEU A 240 5.06 -5.74 0.18
CA LEU A 240 3.72 -5.73 -0.40
C LEU A 240 3.05 -7.07 -0.11
N TYR A 241 1.92 -7.04 0.60
CA TYR A 241 1.14 -8.25 0.89
C TYR A 241 -0.06 -8.36 -0.05
N ASN A 242 -0.26 -9.54 -0.62
CA ASN A 242 -1.44 -9.93 -1.38
C ASN A 242 -2.21 -11.01 -0.61
N HIS A 243 -3.30 -11.53 -1.20
CA HIS A 243 -4.02 -12.66 -0.62
C HIS A 243 -3.09 -13.86 -0.42
N LEU A 244 -3.23 -14.55 0.72
CA LEU A 244 -2.41 -15.71 1.07
C LEU A 244 -2.77 -16.94 0.21
N PHE A 245 -4.04 -17.05 -0.17
CA PHE A 245 -4.56 -18.10 -1.05
C PHE A 245 -5.13 -17.51 -2.32
N LEU A 246 -4.94 -18.21 -3.43
CA LEU A 246 -5.51 -17.84 -4.73
C LEU A 246 -7.03 -18.07 -4.76
N GLU A 247 -7.48 -19.12 -4.10
CA GLU A 247 -8.90 -19.52 -4.04
C GLU A 247 -9.67 -18.73 -2.97
N GLU A 248 -10.93 -18.42 -3.24
CA GLU A 248 -11.81 -17.73 -2.30
C GLU A 248 -12.10 -18.55 -1.03
N ASP A 249 -12.32 -19.86 -1.17
CA ASP A 249 -12.49 -20.77 -0.04
C ASP A 249 -11.44 -21.90 -0.06
N PRO A 250 -10.23 -21.66 0.47
CA PRO A 250 -9.21 -22.70 0.61
C PRO A 250 -9.54 -23.71 1.73
N SER A 251 -10.64 -23.49 2.47
CA SER A 251 -10.98 -24.35 3.59
C SER A 251 -11.55 -25.71 3.15
N VAL A 252 -12.24 -25.75 2.01
CA VAL A 252 -12.89 -26.94 1.42
C VAL A 252 -11.96 -27.80 0.56
N LEU A 253 -10.75 -27.31 0.25
CA LEU A 253 -9.78 -28.03 -0.57
C LEU A 253 -9.02 -29.07 0.23
N ASP A 254 -8.83 -30.26 -0.38
CA ASP A 254 -8.03 -31.35 0.18
C ASP A 254 -6.54 -30.96 0.25
N ASP A 255 -5.95 -30.53 -0.87
CA ASP A 255 -4.58 -30.00 -0.94
C ASP A 255 -4.54 -28.47 -0.95
N TRP A 256 -5.08 -27.88 0.12
CA TRP A 256 -5.09 -26.42 0.29
C TRP A 256 -3.69 -25.77 0.28
N VAL A 257 -2.62 -26.53 0.53
CA VAL A 257 -1.24 -26.01 0.56
C VAL A 257 -0.75 -25.67 -0.84
N ALA A 258 -1.15 -26.44 -1.86
CA ALA A 258 -0.80 -26.17 -3.25
C ALA A 258 -1.39 -24.86 -3.79
N HIS A 259 -2.45 -24.35 -3.17
CA HIS A 259 -3.15 -23.11 -3.58
C HIS A 259 -2.64 -21.86 -2.85
N ILE A 260 -1.53 -21.96 -2.13
CA ILE A 260 -0.88 -20.80 -1.50
C ILE A 260 -0.30 -19.90 -2.60
N ASN A 261 -0.61 -18.61 -2.49
CA ASN A 261 -0.10 -17.61 -3.40
C ASN A 261 1.39 -17.36 -3.13
N LYS A 262 2.23 -17.69 -4.12
CA LYS A 262 3.68 -17.45 -4.06
C LYS A 262 4.01 -15.96 -4.02
N ASP A 263 3.15 -15.13 -4.60
CA ASP A 263 3.26 -13.68 -4.58
C ASP A 263 2.46 -13.06 -3.41
N SER A 264 2.14 -13.85 -2.37
CA SER A 264 1.47 -13.35 -1.16
C SER A 264 2.30 -12.30 -0.40
N GLU A 265 3.62 -12.31 -0.59
CA GLU A 265 4.57 -11.33 -0.08
C GLU A 265 5.60 -11.00 -1.16
N ILE A 266 5.72 -9.71 -1.51
CA ILE A 266 6.74 -9.20 -2.42
C ILE A 266 7.59 -8.19 -1.64
N VAL A 267 8.88 -8.49 -1.47
CA VAL A 267 9.83 -7.64 -0.75
C VAL A 267 10.60 -6.78 -1.73
N ILE A 268 10.51 -5.46 -1.56
CA ILE A 268 11.22 -4.45 -2.35
C ILE A 268 12.28 -3.82 -1.46
N GLY A 269 13.52 -4.31 -1.56
CA GLY A 269 14.62 -3.87 -0.68
C GLY A 269 15.23 -2.51 -1.02
N SER A 270 14.92 -1.95 -2.19
CA SER A 270 15.57 -0.75 -2.74
C SER A 270 14.60 0.40 -3.01
N ALA A 271 13.44 0.40 -2.37
CA ALA A 271 12.46 1.47 -2.55
C ALA A 271 13.05 2.81 -2.06
N MET A 272 12.72 3.88 -2.77
CA MET A 272 13.07 5.25 -2.41
C MET A 272 11.90 5.89 -1.66
N ILE A 273 12.18 6.65 -0.61
CA ILE A 273 11.19 7.29 0.27
C ILE A 273 11.57 8.74 0.54
N GLU A 274 10.58 9.57 0.90
CA GLU A 274 10.84 10.91 1.44
C GLU A 274 11.76 10.86 2.68
N GLN A 275 12.59 11.88 2.86
CA GLN A 275 13.46 12.00 4.04
C GLN A 275 12.68 12.04 5.36
N SER A 276 11.47 12.59 5.34
CA SER A 276 10.55 12.68 6.48
C SER A 276 10.13 11.31 7.05
N LEU A 277 10.29 10.25 6.26
CA LEU A 277 9.87 8.90 6.60
C LEU A 277 10.94 8.13 7.39
N VAL A 278 12.22 8.49 7.26
CA VAL A 278 13.35 7.76 7.86
C VAL A 278 13.27 7.69 9.40
N SER A 279 12.68 8.70 10.04
CA SER A 279 12.60 8.80 11.51
C SER A 279 11.25 8.35 12.09
N LYS A 280 10.38 7.73 11.29
CA LYS A 280 9.08 7.21 11.75
C LYS A 280 9.27 6.06 12.73
N LYS A 281 8.37 5.98 13.71
CA LYS A 281 8.41 4.97 14.76
C LYS A 281 7.67 3.71 14.31
N VAL A 282 8.01 2.58 14.89
CA VAL A 282 7.27 1.32 14.70
C VAL A 282 5.79 1.56 15.02
N GLU A 283 4.90 0.99 14.19
CA GLU A 283 3.44 1.22 14.20
C GLU A 283 2.98 2.60 13.68
N ASP A 284 3.88 3.50 13.23
CA ASP A 284 3.44 4.72 12.54
C ASP A 284 2.84 4.38 11.17
N HIS A 285 1.64 4.91 10.91
CA HIS A 285 0.94 4.76 9.64
C HIS A 285 1.26 5.91 8.69
N VAL A 286 1.34 5.59 7.40
CA VAL A 286 1.54 6.57 6.32
C VAL A 286 0.75 6.12 5.09
N GLN A 287 0.24 7.07 4.32
CA GLN A 287 -0.31 6.79 2.99
C GLN A 287 0.75 7.14 1.95
N PHE A 288 1.32 6.13 1.31
CA PHE A 288 2.11 6.38 0.10
C PHE A 288 1.15 6.69 -1.04
N GLU A 289 1.20 7.93 -1.51
CA GLU A 289 0.24 8.41 -2.48
C GLU A 289 0.24 7.56 -3.75
N ARG A 290 -0.95 7.27 -4.29
CA ARG A 290 -1.20 6.36 -5.42
C ARG A 290 -0.92 4.88 -5.17
N LEU A 291 -0.19 4.52 -4.12
CA LEU A 291 0.19 3.14 -3.82
C LEU A 291 -0.78 2.48 -2.82
N GLY A 292 -0.89 3.03 -1.61
CA GLY A 292 -1.56 2.33 -0.51
C GLY A 292 -1.34 2.97 0.84
N TYR A 293 -1.89 2.32 1.86
CA TYR A 293 -1.55 2.60 3.26
C TYR A 293 -0.47 1.63 3.71
N PHE A 294 0.47 2.16 4.48
CA PHE A 294 1.63 1.45 4.98
C PHE A 294 1.84 1.72 6.46
N VAL A 295 2.51 0.79 7.13
CA VAL A 295 2.89 0.91 8.54
C VAL A 295 4.37 0.55 8.70
N VAL A 296 5.06 1.23 9.62
CA VAL A 296 6.45 0.87 9.97
C VAL A 296 6.45 -0.46 10.72
N ASP A 297 7.14 -1.46 10.17
CA ASP A 297 7.25 -2.78 10.76
C ASP A 297 8.27 -2.80 11.91
N LYS A 298 8.07 -3.71 12.86
CA LYS A 298 8.98 -3.93 13.99
C LYS A 298 10.37 -4.44 13.59
N ASP A 299 10.54 -4.96 12.37
CA ASP A 299 11.84 -5.37 11.83
C ASP A 299 12.71 -4.16 11.40
N SER A 300 12.17 -2.94 11.51
CA SER A 300 12.90 -1.70 11.28
C SER A 300 14.07 -1.54 12.26
N ARG A 301 15.19 -1.07 11.75
CA ARG A 301 16.45 -0.81 12.48
C ARG A 301 16.95 0.59 12.14
N ASN A 302 17.91 1.10 12.91
CA ASN A 302 18.47 2.45 12.73
C ASN A 302 19.04 2.69 11.32
N ASP A 303 19.52 1.63 10.66
CA ASP A 303 20.13 1.64 9.32
C ASP A 303 19.16 1.23 8.21
N ARG A 304 17.98 0.71 8.56
CA ARG A 304 17.03 0.14 7.61
C ARG A 304 15.60 0.21 8.14
N ILE A 305 14.83 1.17 7.62
CA ILE A 305 13.40 1.25 7.88
C ILE A 305 12.63 0.27 6.97
N VAL A 306 11.63 -0.39 7.54
CA VAL A 306 10.80 -1.39 6.87
C VAL A 306 9.34 -0.96 6.91
N TYR A 307 8.68 -0.92 5.75
CA TYR A 307 7.27 -0.59 5.62
C TYR A 307 6.47 -1.79 5.13
N ASN A 308 5.41 -2.14 5.85
CA ASN A 308 4.42 -3.13 5.43
C ASN A 308 3.24 -2.44 4.75
N ARG A 309 2.80 -2.93 3.58
CA ARG A 309 1.54 -2.48 2.98
C ARG A 309 0.36 -3.03 3.76
N THR A 310 -0.42 -2.15 4.36
CA THR A 310 -1.68 -2.52 5.03
C THR A 310 -2.74 -2.91 4.01
N CYS A 311 -3.03 -2.00 3.06
CA CYS A 311 -3.96 -2.22 1.95
C CYS A 311 -3.63 -1.30 0.77
N SER A 312 -4.09 -1.66 -0.44
CA SER A 312 -3.94 -0.88 -1.67
C SER A 312 -5.01 0.21 -1.79
N LEU A 313 -4.74 1.30 -2.52
CA LEU A 313 -5.76 2.33 -2.77
C LEU A 313 -6.82 1.89 -3.79
N LYS A 314 -6.43 1.10 -4.79
CA LYS A 314 -7.39 0.44 -5.68
C LYS A 314 -7.91 -0.82 -5.00
N SER A 315 -9.21 -1.06 -5.09
CA SER A 315 -9.75 -2.42 -4.89
C SER A 315 -9.14 -3.29 -5.98
N ASN A 316 -8.43 -4.34 -5.58
CA ASN A 316 -8.00 -5.38 -6.50
C ASN A 316 -9.21 -6.21 -6.94
#